data_AF-A0A101V358-F1
#
_entry.id   AF-A0A101V358-F1
#
_cell.length_a   1.000
_cell.length_b   1.000
_cell.length_c   1.000
_cell.angle_alpha   90.00
_cell.angle_beta   90.00
_cell.angle_gamma   90.00
#
_symmetry.space_group_name_H-M   'P 1'
#
loop_
_entity.id
_entity.type
_entity.pdbx_description
1 polymer ?
#
loop_
_entity_poly.entity_id
_entity_poly.type
_entity_poly.pdbx_seq_one_letter_code
_entity_poly.pdbx_strand_id
1 'polypeptide(L)'
;MARHASPHNPTAQRALIALATAGVALGAGAATAFADTEPVVDAMRTRPASLGSVDPQTGLQALTGAVGYVMGPISDLKPNPLAGTGVDPLDNGVGTQLADFKPLTSQALTGPVAQAQSIGSMPVVGPATGLLGG
;
A
#
# COMPACT_ATOMS: atom_id res chain seq x y z
N MET A 1 -47.59 -31.25 22.95
CA MET A 1 -46.30 -30.67 23.40
C MET A 1 -45.16 -31.50 22.82
N ALA A 2 -44.66 -31.11 21.65
CA ALA A 2 -43.49 -31.72 21.04
C ALA A 2 -42.26 -30.88 21.42
N ARG A 3 -41.37 -31.47 22.19
CA ARG A 3 -40.12 -30.89 22.70
C ARG A 3 -39.10 -30.88 21.56
N HIS A 4 -38.65 -29.70 21.18
CA HIS A 4 -37.61 -29.49 20.16
C HIS A 4 -36.29 -30.12 20.62
N ALA A 5 -35.83 -31.12 19.88
CA ALA A 5 -34.48 -31.63 19.99
C ALA A 5 -33.57 -30.74 19.12
N SER A 6 -32.81 -29.84 19.74
CA SER A 6 -31.75 -29.11 19.04
C SER A 6 -30.59 -30.07 18.74
N PRO A 7 -30.09 -30.16 17.50
CA PRO A 7 -28.87 -30.90 17.21
C PRO A 7 -27.68 -30.17 17.82
N HIS A 8 -26.96 -30.86 18.71
CA HIS A 8 -25.74 -30.35 19.32
C HIS A 8 -24.57 -30.63 18.36
N ASN A 9 -24.09 -29.61 17.64
CA ASN A 9 -22.98 -29.73 16.69
C ASN A 9 -21.66 -29.37 17.38
N PRO A 10 -20.86 -30.34 17.87
CA PRO A 10 -19.66 -30.09 18.67
C PRO A 10 -18.56 -29.37 17.88
N THR A 11 -18.58 -29.48 16.55
CA THR A 11 -17.66 -28.78 15.63
C THR A 11 -17.94 -27.27 15.58
N ALA A 12 -19.22 -26.88 15.54
CA ALA A 12 -19.62 -25.47 15.58
C ALA A 12 -19.25 -24.84 16.93
N GLN A 13 -19.42 -25.58 18.03
CA GLN A 13 -19.04 -25.11 19.36
C GLN A 13 -17.52 -24.91 19.49
N ARG A 14 -16.70 -25.82 18.95
CA ARG A 14 -15.24 -25.67 18.92
C ARG A 14 -14.79 -24.50 18.04
N ALA A 15 -15.44 -24.29 16.90
CA ALA A 15 -15.17 -23.14 16.03
C ALA A 15 -15.49 -21.80 16.72
N LEU A 16 -16.59 -21.74 17.47
CA LEU A 16 -16.96 -20.55 18.25
C LEU A 16 -15.97 -20.28 19.39
N ILE A 17 -15.47 -21.31 20.06
CA ILE A 17 -14.44 -21.16 21.10
C ILE A 17 -13.12 -20.66 20.50
N ALA A 18 -12.70 -21.20 19.35
CA ALA A 18 -11.49 -20.74 18.65
C ALA A 18 -11.62 -19.27 18.19
N LEU A 19 -12.79 -18.89 17.67
CA LEU A 19 -13.09 -17.50 17.28
C LEU A 19 -13.08 -16.55 18.49
N ALA A 20 -13.62 -16.97 19.64
CA ALA A 20 -13.60 -16.18 20.87
C ALA A 20 -12.17 -15.97 21.39
N THR A 21 -11.30 -16.98 21.32
CA THR A 21 -9.89 -16.83 21.72
C THR A 21 -9.09 -15.94 20.77
N ALA A 22 -9.40 -15.96 19.47
CA ALA A 22 -8.78 -15.04 18.51
C ALA A 22 -9.26 -13.59 18.71
N GLY A 23 -10.53 -13.39 19.10
CA GLY A 23 -11.09 -12.07 19.40
C GLY A 23 -10.44 -11.35 20.59
N VAL A 24 -10.03 -12.09 21.63
CA VAL A 24 -9.34 -11.50 22.79
C VAL A 24 -7.89 -11.13 22.47
N ALA A 25 -7.22 -11.89 21.60
CA ALA A 25 -5.87 -11.53 21.12
C ALA A 25 -5.89 -10.30 20.19
N LEU A 26 -6.94 -10.13 19.37
CA LEU A 26 -7.13 -8.89 18.59
C LEU A 26 -7.60 -7.71 19.47
N GLY A 27 -8.34 -7.96 20.56
CA GLY A 27 -8.88 -6.93 21.44
C GLY A 27 -7.84 -6.21 22.31
N ALA A 28 -6.67 -6.83 22.55
CA ALA A 28 -5.55 -6.19 23.25
C ALA A 28 -4.65 -5.33 22.32
N GLY A 29 -4.81 -5.45 21.00
CA GLY A 29 -4.06 -4.68 19.99
C GLY A 29 -4.89 -3.66 19.20
N ALA A 30 -6.22 -3.73 19.26
CA ALA A 30 -7.13 -2.84 18.53
C ALA A 30 -8.12 -2.15 19.49
N ALA A 31 -7.60 -1.37 20.43
CA ALA A 31 -8.40 -0.36 21.09
C ALA A 31 -8.71 0.76 20.07
N THR A 32 -9.94 0.72 19.55
CA THR A 32 -10.71 1.83 18.98
C THR A 32 -10.22 2.48 17.68
N ALA A 33 -10.51 1.83 16.55
CA ALA A 33 -10.90 2.58 15.34
C ALA A 33 -12.37 2.99 15.49
N PHE A 34 -12.62 4.05 16.27
CA PHE A 34 -13.86 4.82 16.15
C PHE A 34 -13.67 5.82 15.01
N ALA A 35 -14.66 5.88 14.12
CA ALA A 35 -14.73 6.90 13.08
C ALA A 35 -14.92 8.26 13.75
N ASP A 36 -13.82 9.00 13.87
CA ASP A 36 -13.87 10.44 14.03
C ASP A 36 -13.16 11.06 12.84
N THR A 37 -13.85 11.98 12.17
CA THR A 37 -13.42 12.59 10.91
C THR A 37 -12.45 13.73 11.22
N GLU A 38 -11.33 13.40 11.84
CA GLU A 38 -10.24 14.34 12.11
C GLU A 38 -9.02 13.92 11.29
N PRO A 39 -8.27 14.88 10.71
CA PRO A 39 -7.21 14.57 9.78
C PRO A 39 -6.15 13.71 10.48
N VAL A 40 -5.92 12.50 9.95
CA VAL A 40 -5.03 11.45 10.47
C VAL A 40 -3.63 11.95 10.88
N VAL A 41 -3.19 13.08 10.32
CA VAL A 41 -1.92 13.75 10.63
C VAL A 41 -1.87 14.38 12.03
N ASP A 42 -3.00 14.78 12.63
CA ASP A 42 -3.04 15.46 13.94
C ASP A 42 -3.13 14.46 15.11
N ALA A 43 -3.83 13.34 14.91
CA ALA A 43 -3.92 12.24 15.87
C ALA A 43 -2.57 11.50 16.07
N MET A 44 -1.75 11.38 15.02
CA MET A 44 -0.40 10.83 15.11
C MET A 44 0.59 11.74 15.86
N ARG A 45 0.31 13.06 15.92
CA ARG A 45 1.23 14.05 16.49
C ARG A 45 1.05 14.24 18.00
N THR A 46 -0.10 13.85 18.53
CA THR A 46 -0.53 14.18 19.91
C THR A 46 -0.55 12.99 20.87
N ARG A 47 -0.35 11.76 20.38
CA ARG A 47 -0.31 10.57 21.24
C ARG A 47 0.99 9.80 21.01
N PRO A 48 1.96 9.86 21.93
CA PRO A 48 3.09 8.94 21.90
C PRO A 48 2.52 7.53 21.97
N ALA A 49 2.64 6.76 20.89
CA ALA A 49 2.39 5.33 20.98
C ALA A 49 3.41 4.79 21.98
N SER A 50 2.96 4.41 23.18
CA SER A 50 3.80 3.69 24.13
C SER A 50 4.00 2.29 23.54
N LEU A 51 5.04 2.18 22.72
CA LEU A 51 5.59 0.91 22.31
C LEU A 51 6.03 0.25 23.62
N GLY A 52 5.43 -0.89 23.98
CA GLY A 52 5.92 -1.70 25.09
C GLY A 52 7.36 -2.17 24.83
N SER A 53 7.83 -3.22 25.49
CA SER A 53 9.08 -3.87 25.08
C SER A 53 8.91 -4.51 23.69
N VAL A 54 9.05 -3.71 22.64
CA VAL A 54 9.06 -4.17 21.25
C VAL A 54 10.45 -4.71 21.01
N ASP A 55 10.52 -6.01 20.76
CA ASP A 55 11.72 -6.58 20.18
C ASP A 55 11.99 -5.87 18.84
N PRO A 56 13.10 -5.16 18.67
CA PRO A 56 13.35 -4.34 17.50
C PRO A 56 13.41 -5.17 16.21
N GLN A 57 13.76 -6.46 16.29
CA GLN A 57 13.76 -7.35 15.14
C GLN A 57 12.33 -7.69 14.69
N THR A 58 11.45 -8.03 15.65
CA THR A 58 10.02 -8.27 15.41
C THR A 58 9.33 -7.01 14.87
N GLY A 59 9.63 -5.84 15.45
CA GLY A 59 9.08 -4.56 14.99
C GLY A 59 9.51 -4.21 13.56
N LEU A 60 10.78 -4.47 13.22
CA LEU A 60 11.28 -4.27 11.85
C LEU A 60 10.62 -5.22 10.86
N GLN A 61 10.48 -6.51 11.19
CA GLN A 61 9.79 -7.49 10.33
C GLN A 61 8.32 -7.13 10.10
N ALA A 62 7.62 -6.67 11.14
CA ALA A 62 6.24 -6.21 11.02
C ALA A 62 6.15 -4.98 10.09
N LEU A 63 7.09 -4.04 10.22
CA LEU A 63 7.15 -2.85 9.37
C LEU A 63 7.47 -3.20 7.92
N THR A 64 8.51 -3.99 7.65
CA THR A 64 8.87 -4.39 6.27
C THR A 64 7.79 -5.25 5.63
N GLY A 65 7.14 -6.13 6.40
CA GLY A 65 5.97 -6.88 5.94
C GLY A 65 4.82 -5.95 5.53
N ALA A 66 4.44 -5.00 6.39
CA ALA A 66 3.36 -4.05 6.10
C ALA A 66 3.69 -3.14 4.90
N VAL A 67 4.93 -2.63 4.83
CA VAL A 67 5.38 -1.79 3.71
C VAL A 67 5.44 -2.60 2.41
N GLY A 68 5.90 -3.84 2.44
CA GLY A 68 5.91 -4.73 1.28
C GLY A 68 4.50 -4.98 0.72
N TYR A 69 3.50 -5.22 1.58
CA TYR A 69 2.10 -5.41 1.14
C TYR A 69 1.49 -4.17 0.49
N VAL A 70 1.86 -2.97 0.94
CA VAL A 70 1.32 -1.71 0.39
C VAL A 70 2.10 -1.28 -0.85
N MET A 71 3.42 -1.36 -0.81
CA MET A 71 4.29 -0.86 -1.87
C MET A 71 4.41 -1.84 -3.04
N GLY A 72 4.29 -3.15 -2.81
CA GLY A 72 4.37 -4.17 -3.86
C GLY A 72 3.43 -3.87 -5.04
N PRO A 73 2.11 -3.76 -4.80
CA PRO A 73 1.15 -3.46 -5.87
C PRO A 73 1.38 -2.10 -6.56
N ILE A 74 1.88 -1.10 -5.84
CA ILE A 74 2.13 0.25 -6.37
C ILE A 74 3.41 0.27 -7.21
N SER A 75 4.42 -0.50 -6.82
CA SER A 75 5.72 -0.59 -7.48
C SER A 75 5.58 -1.05 -8.93
N ASP A 76 4.63 -1.95 -9.20
CA ASP A 76 4.39 -2.51 -10.54
C ASP A 76 3.50 -1.62 -11.43
N LEU A 77 2.92 -0.55 -10.89
CA LEU A 77 2.10 0.38 -11.68
C LEU A 77 2.98 1.19 -12.62
N LYS A 78 2.51 1.40 -13.85
CA LYS A 78 3.10 2.41 -14.75
C LYS A 78 2.87 3.81 -14.16
N PRO A 79 3.88 4.70 -14.18
CA PRO A 79 3.67 6.10 -13.78
C PRO A 79 2.65 6.82 -14.64
N ASN A 80 2.60 6.45 -15.93
CA ASN A 80 1.59 6.88 -16.88
C ASN A 80 0.71 5.69 -17.32
N PRO A 81 -0.49 5.53 -16.75
CA PRO A 81 -1.41 4.45 -17.12
C PRO A 81 -1.85 4.50 -18.58
N LEU A 82 -1.85 5.69 -19.19
CA LEU A 82 -2.26 5.91 -20.58
C LEU A 82 -1.10 5.76 -21.57
N ALA A 83 0.09 5.41 -21.09
CA ALA A 83 1.26 5.27 -21.96
C ALA A 83 1.08 4.21 -23.04
N GLY A 84 1.31 4.61 -24.29
CA GLY A 84 1.12 3.77 -25.49
C GLY A 84 -0.33 3.73 -25.99
N THR A 85 -1.23 4.53 -25.41
CA THR A 85 -2.58 4.74 -25.94
C THR A 85 -2.61 5.96 -26.86
N GLY A 86 -3.58 6.03 -27.77
CA GLY A 86 -3.77 7.22 -28.63
C GLY A 86 -4.26 8.47 -27.90
N VAL A 87 -4.50 8.38 -26.59
CA VAL A 87 -4.93 9.49 -25.72
C VAL A 87 -3.92 9.75 -24.60
N ASP A 88 -2.67 9.28 -24.77
CA ASP A 88 -1.59 9.55 -23.82
C ASP A 88 -1.34 11.07 -23.73
N PRO A 89 -1.64 11.71 -22.58
CA PRO A 89 -1.46 13.14 -22.45
C PRO A 89 0.01 13.57 -22.55
N LEU A 90 0.94 12.68 -22.20
CA LEU A 90 2.37 12.99 -22.16
C LEU A 90 3.06 12.82 -23.51
N ASP A 91 2.35 12.24 -24.49
CA ASP A 91 2.80 12.16 -25.88
C ASP A 91 2.32 13.36 -26.73
N ASN A 92 1.45 14.22 -26.18
CA ASN A 92 0.99 15.46 -26.81
C ASN A 92 2.04 16.58 -26.76
N GLY A 93 3.25 16.32 -27.25
CA GLY A 93 4.32 17.30 -27.18
C GLY A 93 4.43 18.22 -28.39
N VAL A 94 5.08 19.35 -28.16
CA VAL A 94 5.40 20.36 -29.18
C VAL A 94 6.89 20.27 -29.51
N GLY A 95 7.22 20.54 -30.77
CA GLY A 95 8.59 20.53 -31.27
C GLY A 95 8.97 21.84 -31.95
N THR A 96 10.22 22.23 -31.79
CA THR A 96 10.84 23.32 -32.56
C THR A 96 12.15 22.84 -33.16
N GLN A 97 12.49 23.35 -34.33
CA GLN A 97 13.78 23.09 -34.97
C GLN A 97 14.35 24.42 -35.46
N LEU A 98 15.62 24.64 -35.16
CA LEU A 98 16.35 25.82 -35.61
C LEU A 98 17.37 25.35 -36.65
N ALA A 99 17.24 25.81 -37.89
CA ALA A 99 18.09 25.41 -39.01
C ALA A 99 18.28 23.86 -39.11
N ASP A 100 19.53 23.40 -39.16
CA ASP A 100 19.94 22.01 -39.28
C ASP A 100 20.24 21.33 -37.93
N PHE A 101 19.98 22.00 -36.80
CA PHE A 101 20.10 21.38 -35.49
C PHE A 101 19.06 20.27 -35.27
N LYS A 102 19.36 19.38 -34.34
CA LYS A 102 18.42 18.34 -33.89
C LYS A 102 17.16 19.01 -33.30
N PRO A 103 15.94 18.59 -33.71
CA PRO A 103 14.71 19.12 -33.14
C PRO A 103 14.66 18.97 -31.62
N LEU A 104 14.18 20.02 -30.95
CA LEU A 104 13.87 20.00 -29.53
C LEU A 104 12.37 19.76 -29.37
N THR A 105 12.01 18.77 -28.57
CA THR A 105 10.62 18.43 -28.31
C THR A 105 10.35 18.41 -26.82
N SER A 106 9.14 18.77 -26.39
CA SER A 106 8.75 18.62 -24.98
C SER A 106 8.77 17.15 -24.54
N GLN A 107 8.63 16.20 -25.47
CA GLN A 107 8.73 14.77 -25.19
C GLN A 107 10.12 14.36 -24.67
N ALA A 108 11.18 15.14 -24.92
CA ALA A 108 12.48 14.90 -24.31
C ALA A 108 12.42 15.03 -22.77
N LEU A 109 11.47 15.81 -22.23
CA LEU A 109 11.27 16.03 -20.80
C LEU A 109 10.17 15.13 -20.21
N THR A 110 9.12 14.83 -20.98
CA THR A 110 8.02 13.97 -20.50
C THR A 110 8.30 12.48 -20.70
N GLY A 111 9.15 12.13 -21.67
CA GLY A 111 9.47 10.76 -22.07
C GLY A 111 9.92 9.83 -20.92
N PRO A 112 10.82 10.27 -20.02
CA PRO A 112 11.25 9.43 -18.91
C PRO A 112 10.10 8.97 -18.00
N VAL A 113 9.07 9.79 -17.82
CA VAL A 113 7.90 9.46 -17.00
C VAL A 113 6.84 8.74 -17.82
N ALA A 114 6.65 9.16 -19.06
CA ALA A 114 5.63 8.60 -19.94
C ALA A 114 5.93 7.17 -20.39
N GLN A 115 7.19 6.80 -20.60
CA GLN A 115 7.59 5.47 -21.11
C GLN A 115 8.13 4.54 -20.02
N ALA A 116 8.15 4.99 -18.75
CA ALA A 116 8.57 4.16 -17.64
C ALA A 116 7.69 2.91 -17.51
N GLN A 117 8.33 1.76 -17.30
CA GLN A 117 7.65 0.47 -17.20
C GLN A 117 6.89 0.33 -15.89
N SER A 118 7.48 0.82 -14.80
CA SER A 118 6.84 0.79 -13.48
C SER A 118 7.42 1.85 -12.53
N ILE A 119 6.65 2.22 -11.50
CA ILE A 119 7.08 3.14 -10.43
C ILE A 119 8.33 2.61 -9.73
N GLY A 120 8.41 1.30 -9.48
CA GLY A 120 9.56 0.64 -8.87
C GLY A 120 10.80 0.60 -9.75
N SER A 121 10.65 0.72 -11.08
CA SER A 121 11.79 0.79 -12.00
C SER A 121 12.41 2.19 -12.11
N MET A 122 11.76 3.21 -11.53
CA MET A 122 12.24 4.58 -11.65
C MET A 122 13.53 4.80 -10.85
N PRO A 123 14.47 5.61 -11.36
CA PRO A 123 15.62 6.05 -10.60
C PRO A 123 15.16 6.64 -9.26
N VAL A 124 15.88 6.33 -8.17
CA VAL A 124 15.57 6.71 -6.78
C VAL A 124 14.47 5.87 -6.11
N VAL A 125 13.32 5.63 -6.76
CA VAL A 125 12.21 4.89 -6.14
C VAL A 125 12.51 3.40 -6.02
N GLY A 126 13.11 2.78 -7.03
CA GLY A 126 13.49 1.36 -6.99
C GLY A 126 14.44 1.01 -5.84
N PRO A 127 15.56 1.75 -5.67
CA PRO A 127 16.45 1.56 -4.53
C PRO A 127 15.76 1.77 -3.18
N ALA A 128 14.91 2.80 -3.04
CA ALA A 128 14.20 3.06 -1.79
C ALA A 128 13.20 1.93 -1.44
N THR A 129 12.46 1.43 -2.43
CA THR A 129 11.49 0.32 -2.24
C THR A 129 12.19 -1.02 -2.02
N GLY A 130 13.32 -1.28 -2.69
CA GLY A 130 14.14 -2.47 -2.46
C GLY A 130 14.74 -2.55 -1.06
N LEU A 131 15.06 -1.41 -0.43
CA LEU A 131 15.51 -1.35 0.97
C LEU A 131 14.36 -1.61 1.97
N LEU A 132 13.11 -1.46 1.56
CA LEU A 132 11.92 -1.56 2.43
C LEU A 132 11.18 -2.90 2.30
N GLY A 133 11.40 -3.64 1.22
CA GLY A 133 10.70 -4.89 0.90
C GLY A 133 11.60 -6.06 0.49
N GLY A 134 12.91 -5.97 0.77
CA GLY A 134 13.87 -7.06 0.60
C GLY A 134 13.87 -8.07 1.75
#